data_AF-A0A3D9ASZ3-F1
#
_entry.id   AF-A0A3D9ASZ3-F1
#
_cell.length_a   1.000
_cell.length_b   1.000
_cell.length_c   1.000
_cell.angle_alpha   90.00
_cell.angle_beta   90.00
_cell.angle_gamma   90.00
#
_symmetry.space_group_name_H-M   'P 1'
#
loop_
_entity.id
_entity.type
_entity.pdbx_description
1 polymer ?
#
loop_
_entity_poly.entity_id
_entity_poly.type
_entity_poly.pdbx_seq_one_letter_code
_entity_poly.pdbx_strand_id
1 'polypeptide(L)'
;MKITKHIIIRILAVAIPLLLLYFYSEMAFEANRQREHRTDVGLGIAFLLVFVLIILMVGFITDSIIRIYKKEYSIALINVPFLLLFLIPVLYISCQFSSEAFYCQCFS
;
A
#
# COMPACT_ATOMS: atom_id res chain seq x y z
N MET A 1 -4.44 -19.53 18.80
CA MET A 1 -3.28 -18.65 19.04
C MET A 1 -2.28 -18.58 17.87
N LYS A 2 -1.95 -19.67 17.15
CA LYS A 2 -0.96 -19.61 16.04
C LYS A 2 -1.40 -18.70 14.87
N ILE A 3 -2.65 -18.82 14.41
CA ILE A 3 -3.20 -18.02 13.28
C ILE A 3 -3.36 -16.55 13.67
N THR A 4 -3.84 -16.26 14.87
CA THR A 4 -4.00 -14.89 15.38
C THR A 4 -2.67 -14.13 15.39
N LYS A 5 -1.58 -14.79 15.83
CA LYS A 5 -0.23 -14.20 15.77
C LYS A 5 0.17 -13.84 14.34
N HIS A 6 -0.12 -14.72 13.38
CA HIS A 6 0.15 -14.48 11.96
C HIS A 6 -0.63 -13.30 11.40
N ILE A 7 -1.85 -13.07 11.85
CA ILE A 7 -2.67 -11.91 11.46
C ILE A 7 -2.11 -10.63 12.08
N ILE A 8 -1.84 -10.63 13.40
CA ILE A 8 -1.33 -9.45 14.11
C ILE A 8 -0.01 -8.96 13.51
N ILE A 9 0.93 -9.86 13.23
CA ILE A 9 2.22 -9.49 12.64
C ILE A 9 2.04 -8.81 11.28
N ARG A 10 1.09 -9.29 10.46
CA ARG A 10 0.80 -8.71 9.14
C ARG A 10 0.14 -7.35 9.26
N ILE A 11 -0.82 -7.20 10.19
CA ILE A 11 -1.44 -5.91 10.47
C ILE A 11 -0.35 -4.91 10.88
N LEU A 12 0.56 -5.28 11.77
CA LEU A 12 1.66 -4.40 12.18
C LEU A 12 2.61 -4.08 11.04
N ALA A 13 2.98 -5.08 10.22
CA ALA A 13 3.86 -4.89 9.07
C ALA A 13 3.29 -3.90 8.05
N VAL A 14 1.96 -3.80 7.94
CA VAL A 14 1.26 -2.85 7.06
C VAL A 14 1.04 -1.51 7.77
N ALA A 15 0.58 -1.53 9.01
CA ALA A 15 0.22 -0.33 9.76
C ALA A 15 1.44 0.56 10.04
N ILE A 16 2.59 -0.02 10.40
CA ILE A 16 3.79 0.76 10.73
C ILE A 16 4.22 1.68 9.58
N PRO A 17 4.50 1.18 8.35
CA PRO A 17 4.92 2.05 7.26
C PRO A 17 3.83 3.04 6.82
N LEU A 18 2.55 2.66 6.87
CA LEU A 18 1.46 3.57 6.53
C LEU A 18 1.27 4.68 7.56
N LEU A 19 1.42 4.39 8.86
CA LEU A 19 1.37 5.39 9.92
C LEU A 19 2.57 6.34 9.83
N LEU A 20 3.77 5.82 9.56
CA LEU A 20 4.95 6.67 9.33
C LEU A 20 4.74 7.61 8.15
N LEU A 21 4.19 7.09 7.05
CA LEU A 21 3.84 7.90 5.89
C LEU A 21 2.77 8.95 6.23
N TYR A 22 1.76 8.58 7.01
CA TYR A 22 0.73 9.50 7.47
C TYR A 22 1.32 10.67 8.27
N PHE A 23 2.13 10.39 9.31
CA PHE A 23 2.77 11.46 10.08
C PHE A 23 3.70 12.31 9.23
N TYR A 24 4.47 11.69 8.33
CA TYR A 24 5.30 12.42 7.38
C TYR A 24 4.46 13.34 6.48
N SER A 25 3.31 12.86 6.00
CA SER A 25 2.41 13.62 5.13
C SER A 25 1.84 14.84 5.85
N GLU A 26 1.39 14.71 7.09
CA GLU A 26 0.88 15.83 7.91
C GLU A 26 1.95 16.91 8.08
N MET A 27 3.17 16.51 8.47
CA MET A 27 4.29 17.44 8.62
C MET A 27 4.65 18.13 7.29
N ALA A 28 4.65 17.38 6.18
CA ALA A 28 4.95 17.92 4.86
C ALA A 28 3.88 18.92 4.39
N PHE A 29 2.60 18.64 4.64
CA PHE A 29 1.49 19.54 4.32
C PHE A 29 1.52 20.81 5.17
N GLU A 30 1.79 20.69 6.47
CA GLU A 30 1.91 21.85 7.36
C GLU A 30 3.07 22.76 6.93
N ALA A 31 4.24 22.19 6.67
CA ALA A 31 5.39 22.93 6.17
C ALA A 31 5.11 23.61 4.82
N ASN A 32 4.35 22.97 3.92
CA ASN A 32 4.00 23.55 2.63
C ASN A 32 3.00 24.70 2.74
N ARG A 33 2.08 24.67 3.71
CA ARG A 33 1.14 25.77 3.97
C ARG A 33 1.86 27.05 4.43
N GLN A 34 2.99 26.89 5.11
CA GLN A 34 3.82 27.99 5.61
C GLN A 34 4.74 28.59 4.52
N ARG A 35 4.88 27.95 3.36
CA ARG A 35 5.70 28.46 2.25
C ARG A 35 4.96 29.53 1.44
N GLU A 36 5.71 30.55 1.02
CA GLU A 36 5.21 31.65 0.18
C GLU A 36 4.77 31.15 -1.22
N HIS A 37 5.43 30.11 -1.73
CA HIS A 37 5.02 29.39 -2.94
C HIS A 37 4.70 27.94 -2.61
N ARG A 38 3.41 27.61 -2.63
CA ARG A 38 2.91 26.25 -2.40
C ARG A 38 3.31 25.35 -3.56
N THR A 39 3.90 24.20 -3.26
CA THR A 39 4.17 23.15 -4.25
C THR A 39 3.12 22.05 -4.17
N ASP A 40 3.05 21.18 -5.19
CA ASP A 40 2.18 20.00 -5.19
C ASP A 40 2.77 18.87 -4.34
N VAL A 41 2.73 19.07 -3.02
CA VAL A 41 3.19 18.10 -2.03
C VAL A 41 2.29 16.85 -2.01
N GLY A 42 1.01 17.00 -2.39
CA GLY A 42 0.07 15.89 -2.49
C GLY A 42 0.51 14.85 -3.51
N LEU A 43 0.93 15.29 -4.70
CA LEU A 43 1.45 14.39 -5.73
C LEU A 43 2.70 13.63 -5.26
N GLY A 44 3.64 14.31 -4.59
CA GLY A 44 4.84 13.69 -4.04
C GLY A 44 4.52 12.61 -2.99
N ILE A 45 3.58 12.90 -2.09
CA ILE A 45 3.10 11.92 -1.09
C ILE A 45 2.39 10.74 -1.76
N ALA A 46 1.60 10.99 -2.80
CA ALA A 46 0.93 9.93 -3.56
C ALA A 46 1.94 8.97 -4.21
N PHE A 47 3.03 9.48 -4.80
CA PHE A 47 4.10 8.63 -5.33
C PHE A 47 4.79 7.82 -4.23
N LEU A 48 5.04 8.42 -3.08
CA LEU A 48 5.66 7.72 -1.95
C LEU A 48 4.72 6.63 -1.38
N LEU A 49 3.40 6.89 -1.36
CA LEU A 49 2.39 5.89 -1.03
C LEU A 49 2.43 4.70 -1.99
N VAL A 50 2.41 4.93 -3.30
CA VAL A 50 2.51 3.85 -4.30
C VAL A 50 3.78 3.05 -4.11
N PHE A 51 4.91 3.71 -3.89
CA PHE A 51 6.19 3.04 -3.66
C PHE A 51 6.14 2.13 -2.42
N VAL A 52 5.62 2.63 -1.29
CA VAL A 52 5.43 1.84 -0.06
C VAL A 52 4.51 0.63 -0.31
N LEU A 53 3.39 0.85 -1.03
CA LEU A 53 2.44 -0.21 -1.35
C LEU A 53 3.03 -1.28 -2.26
N ILE A 54 3.86 -0.91 -3.25
CA ILE A 54 4.58 -1.87 -4.10
C ILE A 54 5.52 -2.73 -3.26
N ILE A 55 6.28 -2.13 -2.35
CA ILE A 55 7.19 -2.88 -1.45
C ILE A 55 6.39 -3.88 -0.59
N LEU A 56 5.29 -3.42 0.02
CA LEU A 56 4.40 -4.28 0.80
C LEU A 56 3.82 -5.41 -0.07
N MET A 57 3.34 -5.09 -1.27
CA MET A 57 2.77 -6.06 -2.20
C MET A 57 3.79 -7.15 -2.57
N VAL A 58 5.02 -6.77 -2.92
CA VAL A 58 6.10 -7.73 -3.19
C VAL A 58 6.37 -8.61 -1.98
N GLY A 59 6.46 -8.03 -0.78
CA GLY A 59 6.66 -8.80 0.45
C GLY A 59 5.56 -9.83 0.73
N PHE A 60 4.28 -9.44 0.55
CA PHE A 60 3.14 -10.33 0.73
C PHE A 60 3.04 -11.41 -0.38
N ILE A 61 3.42 -11.08 -1.62
CA ILE A 61 3.52 -12.07 -2.71
C ILE A 61 4.59 -13.10 -2.36
N THR A 62 5.80 -12.66 -1.98
CA THR A 62 6.89 -13.56 -1.60
C THR A 62 6.52 -14.45 -0.41
N ASP A 63 5.91 -13.92 0.66
CA ASP A 63 5.43 -14.73 1.79
C ASP A 63 4.36 -15.74 1.33
N SER A 64 3.45 -15.34 0.44
CA SER A 64 2.43 -16.25 -0.12
C SER A 64 3.06 -17.41 -0.89
N ILE A 65 4.01 -17.11 -1.78
CA ILE A 65 4.74 -18.11 -2.57
C ILE A 65 5.46 -19.10 -1.64
N ILE A 66 6.23 -18.60 -0.67
CA ILE A 66 6.97 -19.44 0.28
C ILE A 66 6.01 -20.37 1.06
N ARG A 67 4.85 -19.87 1.49
CA ARG A 67 3.88 -20.67 2.24
C ARG A 67 3.16 -21.71 1.39
N ILE A 68 2.86 -21.38 0.13
CA ILE A 68 2.30 -22.35 -0.82
C ILE A 68 3.29 -23.49 -1.04
N TYR A 69 4.59 -23.19 -1.23
CA TYR A 69 5.63 -24.22 -1.33
C TYR A 69 5.73 -25.10 -0.07
N LYS A 70 5.52 -24.51 1.11
CA LYS A 70 5.47 -25.23 2.40
C LYS A 70 4.13 -25.93 2.67
N LYS A 71 3.17 -25.88 1.73
CA LYS A 71 1.80 -26.43 1.86
C LYS A 71 0.98 -25.80 3.02
N GLU A 72 1.33 -24.59 3.45
CA GLU A 72 0.62 -23.83 4.49
C GLU A 72 -0.52 -22.97 3.90
N TYR A 73 -1.44 -23.59 3.16
CA TYR A 73 -2.46 -22.88 2.38
C TYR A 73 -3.35 -21.96 3.22
N SER A 74 -3.76 -22.38 4.42
CA SER A 74 -4.60 -21.57 5.31
C SER A 74 -3.92 -20.27 5.75
N ILE A 75 -2.58 -20.27 5.87
CA ILE A 75 -1.83 -19.07 6.24
C ILE A 75 -1.56 -18.21 5.00
N ALA A 76 -1.34 -18.82 3.83
CA ALA A 76 -1.22 -18.09 2.57
C ALA A 76 -2.51 -17.32 2.22
N LEU A 77 -3.69 -17.91 2.48
CA LEU A 77 -5.00 -17.26 2.25
C LEU A 77 -5.16 -15.96 3.05
N ILE A 78 -4.49 -15.81 4.19
CA ILE A 78 -4.54 -14.59 5.00
C ILE A 78 -3.92 -13.40 4.24
N ASN A 79 -3.01 -13.63 3.29
CA ASN A 79 -2.38 -12.55 2.52
C ASN A 79 -3.30 -11.96 1.45
N VAL A 80 -4.27 -12.74 0.96
CA VAL A 80 -5.20 -12.34 -0.11
C VAL A 80 -5.92 -11.01 0.18
N PRO A 81 -6.57 -10.80 1.34
CA PRO A 81 -7.24 -9.53 1.62
C PRO A 81 -6.28 -8.33 1.64
N PHE A 82 -5.04 -8.50 2.10
CA PHE A 82 -4.04 -7.43 2.10
C PHE A 82 -3.60 -7.08 0.67
N LEU A 83 -3.34 -8.10 -0.15
CA LEU A 83 -2.97 -7.90 -1.56
C LEU A 83 -4.08 -7.19 -2.34
N LEU A 84 -5.34 -7.58 -2.12
CA LEU A 84 -6.51 -6.90 -2.69
C LEU A 84 -6.58 -5.44 -2.23
N LEU A 85 -6.35 -5.18 -0.94
CA LEU A 85 -6.38 -3.83 -0.39
C LEU A 85 -5.30 -2.93 -1.00
N PHE A 86 -4.09 -3.46 -1.25
CA PHE A 86 -3.01 -2.68 -1.86
C PHE A 86 -3.23 -2.41 -3.35
N LEU A 87 -3.91 -3.32 -4.03
CA LEU A 87 -4.16 -3.22 -5.47
C LEU A 87 -5.04 -1.99 -5.80
N ILE A 88 -6.05 -1.70 -4.99
CA ILE A 88 -6.98 -0.59 -5.21
C ILE A 88 -6.26 0.77 -5.36
N PRO A 89 -5.49 1.26 -4.37
CA PRO A 89 -4.78 2.54 -4.48
C PRO A 89 -3.71 2.53 -5.57
N VAL A 90 -3.04 1.41 -5.81
CA VAL A 90 -2.04 1.30 -6.91
C VAL A 90 -2.72 1.48 -8.27
N LEU A 91 -3.84 0.80 -8.51
CA LEU A 91 -4.59 0.92 -9.76
C LEU A 91 -5.22 2.31 -9.91
N TYR A 92 -5.80 2.85 -8.84
CA TYR A 92 -6.38 4.19 -8.83
C TYR A 92 -5.36 5.25 -9.23
N ILE A 93 -4.19 5.25 -8.60
CA ILE A 93 -3.14 6.22 -8.90
C ILE A 93 -2.61 5.98 -10.32
N SER A 94 -2.42 4.73 -10.75
CA SER A 94 -2.04 4.40 -12.13
C SER A 94 -3.01 4.99 -13.16
N CYS A 95 -4.32 4.92 -12.89
CA CYS A 95 -5.35 5.48 -13.77
C CYS A 95 -5.37 7.00 -13.87
N GLN A 96 -4.99 7.69 -12.80
CA GLN A 96 -4.83 9.15 -12.85
C GLN A 96 -3.68 9.57 -13.79
N PHE A 97 -2.68 8.72 -13.98
CA PHE A 97 -1.54 8.99 -14.86
C PHE A 97 -1.68 8.40 -16.28
N SER A 98 -2.41 7.30 -16.41
CA SER A 98 -2.60 6.58 -17.67
C SER A 98 -4.09 6.47 -17.97
N SER A 99 -4.65 7.51 -18.61
CA SER A 99 -6.07 7.58 -18.96
C SER A 99 -6.51 6.54 -20.00
N GLU A 100 -5.57 5.82 -20.62
CA GLU A 100 -5.83 4.85 -21.70
C GLU A 100 -5.84 3.38 -21.24
N ALA A 101 -5.54 3.11 -19.96
CA ALA A 101 -5.51 1.72 -19.50
C ALA A 101 -6.92 1.16 -19.30
N PHE A 102 -7.18 -0.05 -19.81
CA PHE A 102 -8.51 -0.70 -19.80
C PHE A 102 -9.14 -0.77 -18.40
N TYR A 103 -8.34 -1.03 -17.36
CA TYR A 103 -8.84 -1.13 -15.98
C TYR A 103 -9.28 0.22 -15.38
N CYS A 104 -9.04 1.34 -16.05
CA CYS A 104 -9.46 2.66 -15.58
C CYS A 104 -10.94 2.96 -15.80
N GLN A 105 -11.59 2.24 -16.72
CA GLN A 105 -13.05 2.27 -16.86
C GLN A 105 -13.78 1.73 -15.63
N CYS A 106 -13.11 0.92 -14.79
CA CYS A 106 -13.68 0.41 -13.55
C CYS A 106 -13.67 1.43 -12.40
N PHE A 107 -13.00 2.58 -12.57
CA PHE A 107 -12.86 3.62 -11.55
C PHE A 107 -13.50 4.96 -11.95
N SER A 108 -14.18 5.03 -13.11
CA SER A 108 -14.90 6.23 -13.59
C SER A 108 -16.34 6.30 -13.09
#